data_AF-A0A165SMY5-F1
#
_entry.id   AF-A0A165SMY5-F1
#
_cell.length_a   1.000
_cell.length_b   1.000
_cell.length_c   1.000
_cell.angle_alpha   90.00
_cell.angle_beta   90.00
_cell.angle_gamma   90.00
#
_symmetry.space_group_name_H-M   'P 1'
#
loop_
_entity.id
_entity.type
_entity.pdbx_description
1 polymer ?
#
loop_
_entity_poly.entity_id
_entity_poly.type
_entity_poly.pdbx_seq_one_letter_code
_entity_poly.pdbx_strand_id
1 'polypeptide(L)'
;MIAYTGAVAPEAINAVGMMAEDRRDVGLLAITSADRLNAGWTAAQRARDRGAMHARSHIERLFDDVPDNCSLITVLDGHPATLAWLGAVKGNTIRTLGVEHFGQTGTIADLYAHYGIDTQSILRAAETISTGGKIRYIKAG
;
A
#
# COMPACT_ATOMS: atom_id res chain seq x y z
N MET A 1 -2.17 4.20 -6.08
CA MET A 1 -2.25 4.65 -4.67
C MET A 1 -1.19 3.95 -3.85
N ILE A 2 -0.56 4.65 -2.91
CA ILE A 2 0.31 4.07 -1.88
C ILE A 2 -0.48 3.97 -0.57
N ALA A 3 -0.51 2.79 0.04
CA ALA A 3 -1.11 2.56 1.35
C ALA A 3 -0.03 2.13 2.34
N TYR A 4 -0.02 2.69 3.54
CA TYR A 4 1.02 2.38 4.53
C TYR A 4 0.47 2.20 5.94
N THR A 5 1.25 1.53 6.80
CA THR A 5 1.01 1.49 8.25
C THR A 5 2.30 1.70 9.02
N GLY A 6 2.23 2.42 10.14
CA GLY A 6 3.33 2.54 11.09
C GLY A 6 4.45 3.50 10.67
N ALA A 7 5.68 3.15 11.06
CA ALA A 7 6.84 4.04 11.05
C ALA A 7 7.32 4.47 9.66
N VAL A 8 6.96 3.72 8.60
CA VAL A 8 7.30 4.00 7.19
C VAL A 8 6.51 5.17 6.58
N ALA A 9 5.80 5.95 7.40
CA ALA A 9 5.02 7.10 6.95
C ALA A 9 5.85 8.14 6.18
N PRO A 10 7.04 8.55 6.66
CA PRO A 10 7.87 9.51 5.93
C PRO A 10 8.22 9.03 4.52
N GLU A 11 8.55 7.74 4.36
CA GLU A 11 8.92 7.15 3.07
C GLU A 11 7.75 7.15 2.10
N ALA A 12 6.55 6.78 2.58
CA ALA A 12 5.33 6.78 1.77
C ALA A 12 4.93 8.21 1.33
N ILE A 13 5.01 9.18 2.25
CA ILE A 13 4.71 10.59 1.97
C ILE A 13 5.70 11.15 0.94
N ASN A 14 7.00 10.89 1.13
CA ASN A 14 8.04 11.34 0.20
C ASN A 14 7.87 10.72 -1.18
N ALA A 15 7.56 9.43 -1.27
CA ALA A 15 7.32 8.75 -2.54
C ALA A 15 6.12 9.34 -3.28
N VAL A 16 5.00 9.59 -2.59
CA VAL A 16 3.83 10.25 -3.19
C VAL A 16 4.18 11.65 -3.67
N GLY A 17 4.89 12.44 -2.88
CA GLY A 17 5.35 13.78 -3.27
C GLY A 17 6.17 13.76 -4.56
N MET A 18 7.16 12.88 -4.63
CA MET A 18 8.00 12.71 -5.83
C MET A 18 7.21 12.20 -7.04
N MET A 19 6.27 11.26 -6.85
CA MET A 19 5.43 10.75 -7.93
C MET A 19 4.49 11.83 -8.48
N ALA A 20 3.95 12.68 -7.62
CA ALA A 20 2.99 13.72 -8.00
C ALA A 20 3.59 14.80 -8.92
N GLU A 21 4.92 14.90 -9.00
CA GLU A 21 5.61 15.79 -9.93
C GLU A 21 5.61 15.29 -11.39
N ASP A 22 5.48 13.97 -11.59
CA ASP A 22 5.54 13.33 -12.91
C ASP A 22 4.22 12.66 -13.32
N ARG A 23 3.38 12.32 -12.35
CA ARG A 23 2.15 11.55 -12.54
C ARG A 23 0.96 12.28 -11.92
N ARG A 24 -0.19 12.16 -12.58
CA ARG A 24 -1.48 12.58 -12.02
C ARG A 24 -2.13 11.41 -11.28
N ASP A 25 -3.15 11.73 -10.48
CA ASP A 25 -3.99 10.74 -9.77
C ASP A 25 -3.22 9.84 -8.80
N VAL A 26 -2.25 10.44 -8.09
CA VAL A 26 -1.48 9.76 -7.03
C VAL A 26 -2.19 9.94 -5.69
N GLY A 27 -2.65 8.82 -5.12
CA GLY A 27 -3.29 8.78 -3.79
C GLY A 27 -2.36 8.22 -2.70
N LEU A 28 -2.57 8.68 -1.46
CA LEU A 28 -1.95 8.16 -0.24
C LEU A 28 -3.04 7.73 0.75
N LEU A 29 -2.92 6.51 1.30
CA LEU A 29 -3.83 5.99 2.32
C LEU A 29 -3.04 5.58 3.57
N ALA A 30 -3.28 6.29 4.67
CA ALA A 30 -2.74 5.92 5.98
C ALA A 30 -3.65 4.89 6.65
N ILE A 31 -3.10 3.73 7.03
CA ILE A 31 -3.80 2.66 7.73
C ILE A 31 -3.31 2.62 9.17
N THR A 32 -4.17 2.99 10.12
CA THR A 32 -3.81 3.01 11.55
C THR A 32 -3.79 1.61 12.17
N SER A 33 -4.64 0.70 11.70
CA SER A 33 -4.71 -0.68 12.19
C SER A 33 -5.18 -1.60 11.07
N ALA A 34 -4.24 -2.38 10.52
CA ALA A 34 -4.53 -3.38 9.50
C ALA A 34 -5.53 -4.42 10.02
N ASP A 35 -5.36 -4.88 11.26
CA ASP A 35 -6.20 -5.90 11.88
C ASP A 35 -7.66 -5.47 12.01
N ARG A 36 -7.93 -4.26 12.55
CA ARG A 36 -9.31 -3.77 12.67
C ARG A 36 -9.96 -3.56 11.30
N LEU A 37 -9.19 -3.07 10.34
CA LEU A 37 -9.68 -2.83 8.99
C LEU A 37 -10.03 -4.15 8.29
N ASN A 38 -9.15 -5.16 8.40
CA ASN A 38 -9.37 -6.51 7.88
C ASN A 38 -10.53 -7.24 8.58
N ALA A 39 -10.61 -7.13 9.91
CA ALA A 39 -11.70 -7.71 10.69
C ALA A 39 -13.06 -7.13 10.25
N GLY A 40 -13.12 -5.81 10.03
CA GLY A 40 -14.32 -5.15 9.51
C GLY A 40 -14.70 -5.63 8.10
N TRP A 41 -13.72 -5.84 7.22
CA TRP A 41 -13.94 -6.38 5.88
C TRP A 41 -14.48 -7.82 5.91
N THR A 42 -13.82 -8.69 6.67
CA THR A 42 -14.23 -10.09 6.87
C THR A 42 -15.62 -10.18 7.51
N ALA A 43 -15.92 -9.31 8.48
CA ALA A 43 -17.24 -9.26 9.11
C ALA A 43 -18.35 -8.89 8.12
N ALA A 44 -18.10 -7.92 7.23
CA ALA A 44 -19.06 -7.54 6.19
C ALA A 44 -19.29 -8.68 5.18
N GLN A 45 -18.23 -9.37 4.75
CA GLN A 45 -18.35 -10.57 3.90
C GLN A 45 -19.23 -11.64 4.56
N ARG A 46 -18.91 -12.00 5.81
CA ARG A 46 -19.69 -12.99 6.57
C ARG A 46 -21.15 -12.56 6.79
N ALA A 47 -21.41 -11.26 6.92
CA ALA A 47 -22.77 -10.75 7.02
C ALA A 47 -23.55 -10.94 5.71
N ARG A 48 -22.90 -10.70 4.56
CA ARG A 48 -23.47 -10.97 3.23
C ARG A 48 -23.76 -12.46 3.04
N ASP A 49 -22.85 -13.34 3.45
CA ASP A 49 -23.07 -14.80 3.41
C ASP A 49 -24.30 -15.24 4.22
N ARG A 50 -24.66 -14.48 5.27
CA ARG A 50 -25.86 -14.70 6.10
C ARG A 50 -27.09 -13.92 5.64
N GLY A 51 -27.07 -13.35 4.43
CA GLY A 51 -28.23 -12.68 3.82
C GLY A 51 -28.31 -11.17 4.03
N ALA A 52 -27.37 -10.54 4.75
CA ALA A 52 -27.28 -9.08 4.84
C ALA A 52 -26.60 -8.50 3.59
N MET A 53 -27.27 -8.58 2.43
CA MET A 53 -26.70 -8.28 1.11
C MET A 53 -26.08 -6.87 0.99
N HIS A 54 -26.55 -5.91 1.76
CA HIS A 54 -26.07 -4.53 1.75
C HIS A 54 -25.01 -4.22 2.82
N ALA A 55 -24.51 -5.23 3.56
CA ALA A 55 -23.47 -5.01 4.54
C ALA A 55 -22.17 -4.52 3.86
N ARG A 56 -21.65 -3.39 4.33
CA ARG A 56 -20.44 -2.74 3.81
C ARG A 56 -19.46 -2.44 4.95
N SER A 57 -18.20 -2.77 4.73
CA SER A 57 -17.09 -2.50 5.65
C SER A 57 -16.58 -1.05 5.51
N HIS A 58 -15.67 -0.65 6.40
CA HIS A 58 -15.04 0.67 6.30
C HIS A 58 -14.13 0.79 5.06
N ILE A 59 -13.33 -0.25 4.77
CA ILE A 59 -12.41 -0.24 3.62
C ILE A 59 -13.15 -0.23 2.28
N GLU A 60 -14.27 -0.96 2.15
CA GLU A 60 -15.08 -0.92 0.93
C GLU A 60 -15.60 0.50 0.68
N ARG A 61 -16.01 1.24 1.73
CA ARG A 61 -16.43 2.64 1.62
C ARG A 61 -15.30 3.58 1.23
N LEU A 62 -14.11 3.40 1.81
CA LEU A 62 -12.93 4.18 1.43
C LEU A 62 -12.53 3.96 -0.04
N PHE A 63 -12.77 2.75 -0.56
CA PHE A 63 -12.42 2.38 -1.92
C PHE A 63 -13.51 2.73 -2.95
N ASP A 64 -14.68 3.26 -2.55
CA ASP A 64 -15.71 3.70 -3.49
C ASP A 64 -15.20 4.81 -4.41
N ASP A 65 -14.37 5.71 -3.90
CA ASP A 65 -13.76 6.82 -4.65
C ASP A 65 -12.46 6.42 -5.39
N VAL A 66 -12.03 5.16 -5.27
CA VAL A 66 -10.80 4.67 -5.91
C VAL A 66 -11.12 4.08 -7.28
N PRO A 67 -10.49 4.55 -8.37
CA PRO A 67 -10.68 3.98 -9.71
C PRO A 67 -10.40 2.48 -9.76
N ASP A 68 -11.18 1.74 -10.55
CA ASP A 68 -11.05 0.28 -10.65
C ASP A 68 -9.69 -0.15 -11.23
N ASN A 69 -9.09 0.69 -12.06
CA ASN A 69 -7.75 0.48 -12.63
C ASN A 69 -6.61 1.02 -11.74
N CYS A 70 -6.90 1.48 -10.51
CA CYS A 70 -5.87 1.97 -9.61
C CYS A 70 -4.97 0.82 -9.14
N SER A 71 -3.68 0.89 -9.44
CA SER A 71 -2.69 -0.01 -8.83
C SER A 71 -2.39 0.39 -7.37
N LEU A 72 -2.26 -0.60 -6.50
CA LEU A 72 -1.98 -0.44 -5.08
C LEU A 72 -0.53 -0.81 -4.77
N ILE A 73 0.14 0.03 -4.00
CA ILE A 73 1.43 -0.30 -3.39
C ILE A 73 1.22 -0.24 -1.89
N THR A 74 1.46 -1.34 -1.19
CA THR A 74 1.39 -1.34 0.28
C THR A 74 2.78 -1.34 0.86
N VAL A 75 3.03 -0.56 1.91
CA VAL A 75 4.31 -0.55 2.60
C VAL A 75 4.12 -0.60 4.11
N LEU A 76 4.87 -1.48 4.77
CA LEU A 76 4.93 -1.55 6.23
C LEU A 76 6.27 -2.08 6.73
N ASP A 77 6.66 -1.65 7.92
CA ASP A 77 7.75 -2.29 8.67
C ASP A 77 7.23 -3.56 9.38
N GLY A 78 7.02 -4.60 8.59
CA GLY A 78 6.42 -5.87 8.99
C GLY A 78 6.09 -6.75 7.80
N HIS A 79 5.54 -7.95 8.04
CA HIS A 79 5.33 -8.92 6.96
C HIS A 79 4.36 -8.35 5.90
N PRO A 80 4.71 -8.38 4.59
CA PRO A 80 3.88 -7.83 3.52
C PRO A 80 2.46 -8.43 3.42
N ALA A 81 2.26 -9.66 3.91
CA ALA A 81 0.98 -10.34 3.92
C ALA A 81 -0.11 -9.57 4.72
N THR A 82 0.30 -8.79 5.73
CA THR A 82 -0.59 -7.99 6.58
C THR A 82 -1.48 -7.02 5.79
N LEU A 83 -1.01 -6.51 4.65
CA LEU A 83 -1.77 -5.59 3.78
C LEU A 83 -2.12 -6.16 2.40
N ALA A 84 -1.63 -7.36 2.06
CA ALA A 84 -1.85 -7.97 0.74
C ALA A 84 -3.33 -8.15 0.38
N TRP A 85 -4.18 -8.39 1.38
CA TRP A 85 -5.62 -8.58 1.20
C TRP A 85 -6.34 -7.33 0.64
N LEU A 86 -5.74 -6.14 0.71
CA LEU A 86 -6.34 -4.92 0.15
C LEU A 86 -6.58 -5.04 -1.36
N GLY A 87 -5.72 -5.76 -2.09
CA GLY A 87 -5.91 -6.02 -3.52
C GLY A 87 -7.20 -6.79 -3.81
N ALA A 88 -7.67 -7.62 -2.86
CA ALA A 88 -8.88 -8.41 -3.02
C ALA A 88 -10.18 -7.64 -2.71
N VAL A 89 -10.10 -6.41 -2.18
CA VAL A 89 -11.30 -5.63 -1.83
C VAL A 89 -12.08 -5.21 -3.07
N LYS A 90 -11.40 -4.65 -4.08
CA LYS A 90 -11.98 -4.29 -5.40
C LYS A 90 -11.31 -5.01 -6.58
N GLY A 91 -10.38 -5.94 -6.32
CA GLY A 91 -9.65 -6.64 -7.38
C GLY A 91 -8.51 -5.82 -8.01
N ASN A 92 -8.00 -4.81 -7.29
CA ASN A 92 -6.91 -3.98 -7.79
C ASN A 92 -5.60 -4.76 -7.89
N THR A 93 -4.80 -4.47 -8.92
CA THR A 93 -3.40 -4.90 -8.99
C THR A 93 -2.63 -4.36 -7.79
N ILE A 94 -1.86 -5.21 -7.11
CA ILE A 94 -1.16 -4.85 -5.88
C ILE A 94 0.31 -5.30 -5.89
N ARG A 95 1.20 -4.46 -5.35
CA ARG A 95 2.56 -4.83 -4.94
C ARG A 95 2.75 -4.55 -3.46
N THR A 96 3.18 -5.56 -2.72
CA THR A 96 3.35 -5.49 -1.27
C THR A 96 4.83 -5.37 -0.91
N LEU A 97 5.18 -4.32 -0.18
CA LEU A 97 6.52 -4.06 0.34
C LEU A 97 6.48 -4.23 1.85
N GLY A 98 7.42 -5.01 2.38
CA GLY A 98 7.51 -5.27 3.80
C GLY A 98 8.74 -6.08 4.15
N VAL A 99 8.89 -6.38 5.43
CA VAL A 99 10.02 -7.10 6.00
C VAL A 99 9.65 -8.57 6.16
N GLU A 100 10.40 -9.47 5.53
CA GLU A 100 10.19 -10.93 5.64
C GLU A 100 11.19 -11.60 6.59
N HIS A 101 12.38 -11.01 6.77
CA HIS A 101 13.48 -11.61 7.53
C HIS A 101 14.09 -10.60 8.50
N PHE A 102 14.10 -10.90 9.79
CA PHE A 102 14.74 -10.06 10.81
C PHE A 102 16.24 -10.38 10.94
N GLY A 103 17.00 -9.48 11.58
CA GLY A 103 18.38 -9.77 12.02
C GLY A 103 19.48 -8.91 11.41
N GLN A 104 19.13 -7.84 10.69
CA GLN A 104 20.11 -6.87 10.18
C GLN A 104 20.40 -5.76 11.19
N THR A 105 21.62 -5.23 11.16
CA THR A 105 22.04 -4.08 11.95
C THR A 105 22.51 -2.96 11.03
N GLY A 106 22.16 -1.72 11.35
CA GLY A 106 22.43 -0.54 10.51
C GLY A 106 21.63 0.67 10.96
N THR A 107 21.69 1.76 10.20
CA THR A 107 20.78 2.89 10.43
C THR A 107 19.37 2.54 9.94
N ILE A 108 18.34 3.24 10.41
CA ILE A 108 16.95 3.03 9.93
C ILE A 108 16.88 3.16 8.40
N ALA A 109 17.58 4.15 7.83
CA ALA A 109 17.63 4.36 6.39
C ALA A 109 18.26 3.17 5.64
N ASP A 110 19.36 2.63 6.16
CA ASP A 110 20.03 1.46 5.56
C ASP A 110 19.14 0.22 5.63
N LEU A 111 18.46 0.01 6.76
CA LEU A 111 17.54 -1.11 6.95
C LEU A 111 16.33 -0.99 6.01
N TYR A 112 15.76 0.20 5.87
CA TYR A 112 14.61 0.40 4.98
C TYR A 112 14.98 0.20 3.52
N ALA A 113 16.17 0.64 3.11
CA ALA A 113 16.70 0.38 1.77
C ALA A 113 16.96 -1.13 1.57
N HIS A 114 17.57 -1.79 2.56
CA HIS A 114 17.84 -3.22 2.53
C HIS A 114 16.56 -4.06 2.38
N TYR A 115 15.51 -3.72 3.13
CA TYR A 115 14.22 -4.41 3.08
C TYR A 115 13.30 -3.94 1.95
N GLY A 116 13.73 -2.98 1.13
CA GLY A 116 12.95 -2.51 0.00
C GLY A 116 11.68 -1.75 0.39
N ILE A 117 11.68 -1.09 1.56
CA ILE A 117 10.57 -0.28 2.09
C ILE A 117 10.89 1.21 2.14
N ASP A 118 12.09 1.61 1.67
CA ASP A 118 12.46 3.01 1.52
C ASP A 118 11.73 3.70 0.37
N THR A 119 11.86 5.03 0.31
CA THR A 119 11.23 5.86 -0.74
C THR A 119 11.58 5.37 -2.15
N GLN A 120 12.85 5.01 -2.41
CA GLN A 120 13.26 4.58 -3.74
C GLN A 120 12.63 3.25 -4.13
N SER A 121 12.51 2.31 -3.20
CA SER A 121 11.86 1.04 -3.45
C SER A 121 10.36 1.18 -3.71
N ILE A 122 9.68 2.11 -3.02
CA ILE A 122 8.29 2.47 -3.30
C ILE A 122 8.16 3.06 -4.72
N LEU A 123 9.04 3.97 -5.12
CA LEU A 123 9.02 4.55 -6.47
C LEU A 123 9.24 3.49 -7.56
N ARG A 124 10.22 2.59 -7.37
CA ARG A 124 10.45 1.45 -8.29
C ARG A 124 9.23 0.53 -8.35
N ALA A 125 8.58 0.27 -7.22
CA ALA A 125 7.33 -0.50 -7.18
C ALA A 125 6.26 0.15 -8.05
N ALA A 126 6.10 1.47 -7.93
CA ALA A 126 5.14 2.24 -8.71
C ALA A 126 5.44 2.20 -10.21
N GLU A 127 6.71 2.34 -10.59
CA GLU A 127 7.10 2.29 -11.99
C GLU A 127 6.80 0.93 -12.63
N THR A 128 6.94 -0.17 -11.89
CA THR A 128 6.69 -1.52 -12.39
C THR A 128 5.20 -1.84 -12.58
N ILE A 129 4.32 -1.41 -11.66
CA ILE A 129 2.93 -1.90 -11.63
C ILE A 129 1.87 -0.88 -12.08
N SER A 130 2.24 0.38 -12.27
CA SER A 130 1.29 1.44 -12.62
C SER A 130 1.70 2.13 -13.91
N THR A 131 0.70 2.44 -14.73
CA THR A 131 0.86 3.18 -15.97
C THR A 131 1.12 4.66 -15.68
N GLY A 132 1.93 5.32 -16.50
CA GLY A 132 2.21 6.75 -16.35
C GLY A 132 3.57 7.15 -16.92
N GLY A 133 3.88 8.45 -16.84
CA GLY A 133 5.20 8.96 -17.18
C GLY A 133 6.30 8.31 -16.34
N LYS A 134 7.52 8.30 -16.88
CA LYS A 134 8.72 7.82 -16.17
C LYS A 134 8.92 8.63 -14.89
N ILE A 135 9.21 7.98 -13.77
CA ILE A 135 9.43 8.68 -12.51
C ILE A 135 10.89 9.16 -12.48
N ARG A 136 11.11 10.48 -12.52
CA ARG A 136 12.47 11.07 -12.67
C ARG A 136 13.37 10.85 -11.45
N TYR A 137 12.77 10.63 -10.28
CA TYR A 137 13.43 10.55 -8.98
C TYR A 137 13.97 9.15 -8.63
N ILE A 138 13.80 8.17 -9.53
CA ILE A 138 14.36 6.83 -9.34
C ILE A 138 15.87 6.86 -9.62
N LYS A 139 16.67 6.59 -8.61
CA LYS A 139 18.14 6.50 -8.71
C LYS A 139 18.55 5.27 -9.52
N ALA A 140 19.58 5.38 -10.35
CA ALA A 140 20.25 4.22 -10.93
C ALA A 140 20.78 3.33 -9.79
N GLY A 141 20.47 2.04 -9.85
CA GLY A 141 20.89 1.05 -8.86
C GLY A 141 22.35 0.64 -9.04
#